data_AF-A0A1H4JBK3-F1
#
_entry.id   AF-A0A1H4JBK3-F1
#
_cell.length_a   1.000
_cell.length_b   1.000
_cell.length_c   1.000
_cell.angle_alpha   90.00
_cell.angle_beta   90.00
_cell.angle_gamma   90.00
#
_symmetry.space_group_name_H-M   'P 1'
#
loop_
_entity.id
_entity.type
_entity.pdbx_description
1 polymer ?
#
loop_
_entity_poly.entity_id
_entity_poly.type
_entity_poly.pdbx_seq_one_letter_code
_entity_poly.pdbx_strand_id
1 'polypeptide(L)'
;MNSYERDLARFILAWLPYGGPTNEDFIGIFGISMPRAAQILLPLVAEGDPDALTESDRELFVQLVCNEPAIRALEAESCTAIEGGDVDQPLSRPSSGQRQPEHVRLSARWDV
;
A
#
# COMPACT_ATOMS: atom_id res chain seq x y z
N MET A 1 23.82 3.84 -2.86
CA MET A 1 22.67 3.13 -2.23
C MET A 1 22.94 2.96 -0.75
N ASN A 2 22.02 3.38 0.12
CA ASN A 2 22.16 3.19 1.57
C ASN A 2 21.75 1.76 1.98
N SER A 3 22.00 1.38 3.25
CA SER A 3 21.71 0.02 3.73
C SER A 3 20.22 -0.32 3.67
N TYR A 4 19.34 0.64 3.98
CA TYR A 4 17.90 0.44 3.96
C TYR A 4 17.38 0.19 2.53
N GLU A 5 17.77 1.04 1.58
CA GLU A 5 17.46 0.86 0.16
C GLU A 5 17.92 -0.51 -0.34
N ARG A 6 19.13 -0.92 0.05
CA ARG A 6 19.72 -2.19 -0.36
C ARG A 6 18.92 -3.38 0.14
N ASP A 7 18.48 -3.35 1.40
CA ASP A 7 17.68 -4.42 1.98
C ASP A 7 16.27 -4.46 1.38
N LEU A 8 15.69 -3.28 1.12
CA LEU A 8 14.41 -3.13 0.44
C LEU A 8 14.45 -3.74 -0.97
N ALA A 9 15.48 -3.39 -1.75
CA ALA A 9 15.69 -3.89 -3.10
C ALA A 9 15.86 -5.40 -3.13
N ARG A 10 16.70 -5.96 -2.25
CA ARG A 10 16.89 -7.41 -2.15
C ARG A 10 15.61 -8.13 -1.82
N PHE A 11 14.84 -7.60 -0.88
CA PHE A 11 13.58 -8.23 -0.48
C PHE A 11 12.58 -8.25 -1.64
N ILE A 12 12.35 -7.11 -2.29
CA ILE A 12 11.42 -7.03 -3.42
C ILE A 12 11.87 -7.97 -4.55
N LEU A 13 13.14 -7.91 -4.95
CA LEU A 13 13.69 -8.75 -6.03
C LEU A 13 13.57 -10.24 -5.71
N ALA A 14 13.75 -10.66 -4.46
CA ALA A 14 13.58 -12.04 -4.03
C ALA A 14 12.12 -12.53 -4.16
N TRP A 15 11.15 -11.62 -4.05
CA TRP A 15 9.72 -11.92 -4.13
C TRP A 15 9.11 -11.80 -5.53
N LEU A 16 9.77 -11.10 -6.47
CA LEU A 16 9.27 -10.93 -7.84
C LEU A 16 8.91 -12.25 -8.55
N PRO A 17 9.68 -13.34 -8.44
CA PRO A 17 9.32 -14.62 -9.08
C PRO A 17 8.02 -15.24 -8.57
N TYR A 18 7.55 -14.81 -7.39
CA TYR A 18 6.36 -15.34 -6.72
C TYR A 18 5.14 -14.40 -6.85
N GLY A 19 5.26 -13.32 -7.63
CA GLY A 19 4.19 -12.32 -7.77
C GLY A 19 4.24 -11.20 -6.72
N GLY A 20 5.32 -11.11 -5.94
CA GLY A 20 5.50 -10.09 -4.91
C GLY A 20 5.04 -10.53 -3.51
N PRO A 21 5.48 -9.82 -2.46
CA PRO A 21 5.02 -10.06 -1.09
C PRO A 21 3.59 -9.53 -0.90
N THR A 22 2.91 -9.92 0.19
CA THR A 22 1.67 -9.24 0.57
C THR A 22 1.99 -7.90 1.24
N ASN A 23 1.12 -6.91 1.08
CA ASN A 23 1.34 -5.60 1.69
C ASN A 23 1.35 -5.67 3.23
N GLU A 24 0.58 -6.59 3.83
CA GLU A 24 0.56 -6.79 5.30
C GLU A 24 1.89 -7.33 5.81
N ASP A 25 2.43 -8.38 5.18
CA ASP A 25 3.74 -8.94 5.54
C ASP A 25 4.85 -7.89 5.36
N PHE A 26 4.76 -7.12 4.28
CA PHE A 26 5.74 -6.08 3.98
C PHE A 26 5.75 -4.96 5.03
N ILE A 27 4.58 -4.50 5.46
CA ILE A 27 4.44 -3.53 6.56
C ILE A 27 5.01 -4.11 7.86
N GLY A 28 4.78 -5.39 8.13
CA GLY A 28 5.34 -6.08 9.30
C GLY A 28 6.87 -6.09 9.35
N ILE A 29 7.53 -6.10 8.18
CA ILE A 29 8.99 -6.19 8.07
C ILE A 29 9.64 -4.79 7.98
N PHE A 30 9.12 -3.91 7.13
CA PHE A 30 9.75 -2.63 6.79
C PHE A 30 9.06 -1.41 7.39
N GLY A 31 7.89 -1.57 8.02
CA GLY A 31 7.11 -0.47 8.60
C GLY A 31 6.50 0.50 7.58
N ILE A 32 6.54 0.15 6.28
CA ILE A 32 5.97 0.93 5.18
C ILE A 32 5.17 0.03 4.25
N SER A 33 4.29 0.60 3.44
CA SER A 33 3.56 -0.15 2.42
C SER A 33 4.46 -0.48 1.21
N MET A 34 4.09 -1.53 0.46
CA MET A 34 4.76 -1.89 -0.80
C MET A 34 4.77 -0.75 -1.84
N PRO A 35 3.67 -0.01 -2.08
CA PRO A 35 3.70 1.13 -2.97
C PRO A 35 4.68 2.20 -2.52
N ARG A 36 4.80 2.41 -1.20
CA ARG A 36 5.78 3.35 -0.65
C ARG A 36 7.22 2.87 -0.89
N ALA A 37 7.46 1.55 -0.83
CA ALA A 37 8.76 0.99 -1.17
C ALA A 37 9.10 1.16 -2.65
N ALA A 38 8.15 0.96 -3.55
CA ALA A 38 8.33 1.22 -4.98
C ALA A 38 8.70 2.68 -5.25
N GLN A 39 8.03 3.64 -4.59
CA GLN A 39 8.37 5.07 -4.68
C GLN A 39 9.78 5.42 -4.18
N ILE A 40 10.37 4.61 -3.30
CA ILE A 40 11.74 4.79 -2.83
C ILE A 40 12.74 4.24 -3.87
N LEU A 41 12.41 3.11 -4.50
CA LEU A 41 13.32 2.42 -5.42
C LEU A 41 13.30 2.98 -6.86
N LEU A 42 12.14 3.44 -7.35
CA LEU A 42 12.01 3.93 -8.73
C LEU A 42 12.90 5.14 -9.05
N PRO A 43 13.07 6.14 -8.16
CA PRO A 43 14.02 7.24 -8.38
C PRO A 43 15.46 6.74 -8.49
N LEU A 44 15.83 5.71 -7.73
CA LEU A 44 17.17 5.12 -7.84
C LEU A 44 17.38 4.57 -9.25
N VAL A 45 16.39 3.85 -9.79
CA VAL A 45 16.47 3.30 -11.16
C VAL A 45 16.52 4.39 -12.24
N ALA A 46 15.76 5.47 -12.07
CA ALA A 46 15.65 6.54 -13.06
C ALA A 46 16.84 7.49 -13.10
N GLU A 47 17.41 7.81 -11.92
CA GLU A 47 18.41 8.88 -11.76
C GLU A 47 19.74 8.38 -11.18
N GLY A 48 19.86 7.08 -10.90
CA GLY A 48 21.03 6.51 -10.26
C GLY A 48 22.28 6.57 -11.13
N ASP A 49 23.39 6.98 -10.52
CA ASP A 49 24.71 6.91 -11.14
C ASP A 49 25.39 5.57 -10.78
N PRO A 50 25.51 4.62 -11.73
CA PRO A 50 26.14 3.33 -11.46
C PRO A 50 27.64 3.46 -11.17
N ASP A 51 28.32 4.52 -11.63
CA ASP A 51 29.76 4.73 -11.40
C ASP A 51 30.06 5.16 -9.97
N ALA A 52 29.06 5.69 -9.25
CA ALA A 52 29.15 6.02 -7.83
C ALA A 52 28.86 4.82 -6.89
N LEU A 53 28.50 3.65 -7.43
CA LEU A 53 28.13 2.48 -6.64
C LEU A 53 29.32 1.53 -6.39
N THR A 54 29.26 0.80 -5.28
CA THR A 54 30.12 -0.37 -5.06
C THR A 54 29.77 -1.48 -6.05
N GLU A 55 30.70 -2.40 -6.33
CA GLU A 55 30.44 -3.52 -7.25
C GLU A 55 29.17 -4.30 -6.89
N SER A 56 28.98 -4.65 -5.61
CA SER A 56 27.79 -5.36 -5.16
C SER A 56 26.50 -4.54 -5.30
N ASP A 57 26.58 -3.22 -5.10
CA ASP A 57 25.42 -2.34 -5.30
C ASP A 57 25.12 -2.14 -6.79
N ARG A 58 26.14 -2.17 -7.65
CA ARG A 58 25.98 -2.10 -9.11
C ARG A 58 25.26 -3.34 -9.65
N GLU A 59 25.61 -4.54 -9.18
CA GLU A 59 24.87 -5.77 -9.55
C GLU A 59 23.39 -5.68 -9.12
N LEU A 60 23.15 -5.22 -7.90
CA LEU A 60 21.79 -5.04 -7.39
C LEU A 60 21.02 -3.97 -8.18
N PHE A 61 21.68 -2.87 -8.53
CA PHE A 61 21.13 -1.80 -9.36
C PHE A 61 20.74 -2.31 -10.75
N VAL A 62 21.59 -3.10 -11.40
CA VAL A 62 21.27 -3.72 -12.70
C VAL A 62 20.01 -4.59 -12.58
N GLN A 63 19.88 -5.37 -11.51
CA GLN A 63 18.67 -6.17 -11.28
C GLN A 63 17.42 -5.29 -11.08
N LEU A 64 17.54 -4.17 -10.35
CA LEU A 64 16.45 -3.22 -10.19
C LEU A 64 16.02 -2.61 -11.54
N VAL A 65 16.99 -2.18 -12.36
CA VAL A 65 16.73 -1.64 -13.71
C VAL A 65 16.02 -2.67 -14.59
N CYS A 66 16.50 -3.92 -14.60
CA CYS A 66 15.87 -4.99 -15.38
C CYS A 66 14.44 -5.32 -14.93
N ASN A 67 14.11 -5.07 -13.66
CA ASN A 67 12.78 -5.34 -13.09
C ASN A 67 11.95 -4.08 -12.88
N GLU A 68 12.34 -2.94 -13.44
CA GLU A 68 11.65 -1.65 -13.30
C GLU A 68 10.14 -1.73 -13.60
N PRO A 69 9.67 -2.42 -14.67
CA PRO A 69 8.24 -2.56 -14.92
C PRO A 69 7.49 -3.29 -13.80
N ALA A 70 8.11 -4.31 -13.21
CA ALA A 70 7.51 -5.06 -12.11
C ALA A 70 7.47 -4.22 -10.84
N ILE A 71 8.52 -3.45 -10.55
CA ILE A 71 8.54 -2.52 -9.41
C ILE A 71 7.49 -1.43 -9.57
N ARG A 72 7.29 -0.90 -10.80
CA ARG A 72 6.25 0.08 -11.11
C ARG A 72 4.84 -0.51 -10.94
N ALA A 73 4.64 -1.79 -11.19
CA ALA A 73 3.34 -2.44 -10.95
C ALA A 73 2.97 -2.45 -9.46
N LEU A 74 3.95 -2.59 -8.55
CA LEU A 74 3.74 -2.53 -7.10
C LEU A 74 3.28 -1.15 -6.62
N GLU A 75 3.68 -0.08 -7.33
CA GLU A 75 3.18 1.28 -7.07
C GLU A 75 1.70 1.41 -7.49
N ALA A 76 1.33 0.81 -8.62
CA ALA A 76 -0.01 0.92 -9.20
C ALA A 76 -1.10 0.17 -8.40
N GLU A 77 -0.74 -0.90 -7.68
CA GLU A 77 -1.64 -1.64 -6.79
C GLU A 77 -2.20 -0.79 -5.63
N SER A 78 -1.59 0.37 -5.37
CA SER A 78 -2.11 1.36 -4.41
C SER A 78 -3.43 2.01 -4.86
N CYS A 79 -3.79 1.94 -6.14
CA CYS A 79 -4.93 2.65 -6.74
C CYS A 79 -6.20 1.81 -6.90
N THR A 80 -6.16 0.48 -6.72
CA THR A 80 -7.30 -0.41 -7.03
C THR A 80 -8.15 -0.79 -5.80
N ALA A 81 -7.86 -0.25 -4.62
CA ALA A 81 -8.54 -0.64 -3.38
C ALA A 81 -9.84 0.14 -3.06
N ILE A 82 -10.44 0.88 -4.00
CA ILE A 82 -11.71 1.59 -3.75
C ILE A 82 -12.67 1.60 -4.96
N GLU A 83 -13.03 0.44 -5.50
CA GLU A 83 -14.29 0.30 -6.25
C GLU A 83 -14.95 -1.04 -5.89
N GLY A 84 -15.84 -1.01 -4.91
CA GLY A 84 -16.53 -2.21 -4.44
C GLY A 84 -17.47 -1.96 -3.27
N GLY A 85 -18.51 -1.17 -3.50
CA GLY A 85 -19.58 -0.94 -2.54
C GLY A 85 -20.74 -0.13 -3.12
N ASP A 86 -21.32 -0.62 -4.22
CA ASP A 86 -22.66 -0.19 -4.65
C ASP A 86 -23.72 -1.02 -3.90
N VAL A 87 -24.90 -0.42 -3.78
CA VAL A 87 -26.20 -0.89 -3.30
C VAL A 87 -26.49 -0.67 -1.81
N ASP A 88 -26.98 0.52 -1.50
CA ASP A 88 -28.34 0.60 -0.94
C ASP A 88 -29.02 1.92 -1.34
N GLN A 89 -29.88 1.81 -2.35
CA GLN A 89 -30.78 2.87 -2.79
C GLN A 89 -32.02 2.81 -1.88
N PRO A 90 -32.33 3.81 -1.04
CA PRO A 90 -33.57 3.79 -0.29
C PRO A 90 -34.70 4.24 -1.23
N LEU A 91 -35.65 3.32 -1.43
CA LEU A 91 -36.93 3.56 -2.08
C LEU A 91 -37.54 4.91 -1.67
N SER A 92 -37.99 5.66 -2.67
CA SER A 92 -38.93 6.75 -2.48
C SER A 92 -40.17 6.25 -1.71
N ARG A 93 -40.37 6.75 -0.50
CA ARG A 93 -41.66 6.69 0.20
C ARG A 93 -42.12 8.12 0.49
N PRO A 94 -43.33 8.53 0.06
CA PRO A 94 -43.86 9.82 0.45
C PRO A 94 -44.34 9.70 1.89
N SER A 95 -43.79 10.51 2.81
CA SER A 95 -44.34 10.60 4.17
C SER A 95 -44.78 12.03 4.45
N SER A 96 -46.08 12.22 4.22
CA SER A 96 -46.98 12.99 5.07
C SER A 96 -46.60 12.86 6.56
N GLY A 97 -46.76 13.97 7.29
CA GLY A 97 -47.09 13.91 8.71
C GLY A 97 -46.02 14.40 9.67
N GLN A 98 -46.11 15.69 10.01
CA GLN A 98 -45.69 16.28 11.28
C GLN A 98 -45.86 15.34 12.49
N ARG A 99 -44.80 15.20 13.30
CA ARG A 99 -44.75 15.66 14.70
C ARG A 99 -43.35 15.46 15.30
N GLN A 100 -42.83 16.53 15.91
CA GLN A 100 -41.73 16.49 16.88
C GLN A 100 -42.27 16.09 18.30
N PRO A 101 -41.50 16.18 19.40
CA PRO A 101 -40.64 15.11 19.92
C PRO A 101 -40.97 14.80 21.40
N GLU A 102 -40.65 13.62 21.92
CA GLU A 102 -40.66 13.42 23.38
C GLU A 102 -39.59 12.45 23.88
N HIS A 103 -38.90 12.95 24.91
CA HIS A 103 -37.82 12.37 25.69
C HIS A 103 -38.24 11.10 26.43
N VAL A 104 -37.35 10.10 26.58
CA VAL A 104 -37.14 9.41 27.87
C VAL A 104 -35.68 8.94 27.98
N ARG A 105 -35.07 9.25 29.12
CA ARG A 105 -33.71 8.93 29.57
C ARG A 105 -33.56 7.47 30.07
N LEU A 106 -32.29 7.11 30.40
CA LEU A 106 -31.84 6.14 31.45
C LEU A 106 -31.83 4.65 31.02
N SER A 107 -30.81 3.81 31.31
CA SER A 107 -29.67 3.86 32.23
C SER A 107 -28.55 2.92 31.75
N ALA A 108 -27.33 3.24 32.15
CA ALA A 108 -26.18 2.33 32.15
C ALA A 108 -26.37 1.16 33.13
N ARG A 109 -25.84 -0.02 32.78
CA ARG A 109 -25.41 -1.02 33.74
C ARG A 109 -24.31 -1.89 33.13
N TRP A 110 -23.07 -1.66 33.57
CA TRP A 110 -21.97 -2.61 33.47
C TRP A 110 -22.08 -3.55 34.66
N ASP A 111 -22.02 -4.86 34.45
CA ASP A 111 -21.72 -5.82 35.50
C ASP A 111 -20.62 -6.77 34.98
N VAL A 112 -19.63 -6.96 35.86
CA VAL A 112 -18.43 -7.80 35.78
C VAL A 112 -18.77 -9.22 36.21
#